data_AF-A0A6C0KV17-F1
#
_entry.id   AF-A0A6C0KV17-F1
#
_cell.length_a   1.000
_cell.length_b   1.000
_cell.length_c   1.000
_cell.angle_alpha   90.00
_cell.angle_beta   90.00
_cell.angle_gamma   90.00
#
_symmetry.space_group_name_H-M   'P 1'
#
loop_
_entity.id
_entity.type
_entity.pdbx_description
1 polymer ?
#
loop_
_entity_poly.entity_id
_entity_poly.type
_entity_poly.pdbx_seq_one_letter_code
_entity_poly.pdbx_strand_id
1 'polypeptide(L)'
;MQSPDIFAIASAFIMHSGARHVSFDLTDVQKKLLSHPLSKFVILFAMFYVSTRSLYWSLLLLLFYFILIKMLLNEAHPFNVIPHSFLVSEGYLNDKKQNPSDLYLNNIQNI
;
A
#
# COMPACT_ATOMS: atom_id res chain seq x y z
N MET A 1 -14.52 5.34 -38.83
CA MET A 1 -13.91 4.43 -37.84
C MET A 1 -12.47 4.24 -38.26
N GLN A 2 -11.54 4.98 -37.66
CA GLN A 2 -10.12 4.95 -38.00
C GLN A 2 -9.55 3.63 -37.47
N SER A 3 -8.87 2.85 -38.32
CA SER A 3 -8.28 1.57 -37.90
C SER A 3 -7.33 1.81 -36.72
N PRO A 4 -7.30 0.91 -35.72
CA PRO A 4 -6.38 1.09 -34.61
C PRO A 4 -4.95 1.07 -35.13
N ASP A 5 -4.22 2.16 -34.94
CA ASP A 5 -2.84 2.28 -35.36
C ASP A 5 -2.02 1.24 -34.60
N ILE A 6 -1.55 0.22 -35.30
CA ILE A 6 -0.75 -0.88 -34.73
C ILE A 6 0.45 -0.32 -33.97
N PHE A 7 1.00 0.81 -34.44
CA PHE A 7 2.06 1.55 -33.77
C PHE A 7 1.64 2.14 -32.42
N ALA A 8 0.40 2.64 -32.28
CA ALA A 8 -0.13 3.14 -31.02
C ALA A 8 -0.35 2.00 -30.00
N ILE A 9 -0.83 0.84 -30.47
CA ILE A 9 -1.00 -0.35 -29.61
C ILE A 9 0.37 -0.88 -29.16
N ALA A 10 1.32 -1.01 -30.09
CA ALA A 10 2.68 -1.48 -29.79
C ALA A 10 3.41 -0.53 -28.84
N SER A 11 3.31 0.79 -29.04
CA SER A 11 3.95 1.78 -28.17
C SER A 11 3.35 1.79 -26.76
N ALA A 12 2.02 1.65 -26.63
CA ALA A 12 1.38 1.50 -25.32
C ALA A 12 1.86 0.25 -24.57
N PHE A 13 2.01 -0.88 -25.26
CA PHE A 13 2.47 -2.14 -24.67
C PHE A 13 3.94 -2.08 -24.22
N ILE A 14 4.80 -1.49 -25.06
CA ILE A 14 6.22 -1.27 -24.74
C ILE A 14 6.35 -0.31 -23.57
N MET A 15 5.56 0.76 -23.50
CA MET A 15 5.61 1.71 -22.38
C MET A 15 5.20 1.06 -21.06
N HIS A 16 4.17 0.22 -21.08
CA HIS A 16 3.72 -0.49 -19.88
C HIS A 16 4.73 -1.55 -19.41
N SER A 17 5.36 -2.27 -20.34
CA SER A 17 6.37 -3.30 -20.04
C SER A 17 7.73 -2.69 -19.67
N GLY A 18 8.12 -1.60 -20.33
CA GLY A 18 9.35 -0.85 -20.10
C GLY A 18 9.32 -0.10 -18.77
N ALA A 19 8.19 0.48 -18.38
CA ALA A 19 8.04 1.15 -17.08
C ALA A 19 8.33 0.23 -15.88
N ARG A 20 8.12 -1.10 -16.03
CA ARG A 20 8.45 -2.09 -15.00
C ARG A 20 9.95 -2.43 -14.92
N HIS A 21 10.71 -2.27 -16.01
CA HIS A 21 12.11 -2.71 -16.13
C HIS A 21 13.12 -1.55 -16.20
N VAL A 22 12.66 -0.31 -16.29
CA VAL A 22 13.52 0.86 -16.06
C VAL A 22 13.83 0.91 -14.56
N SER A 23 14.89 0.22 -14.16
CA SER A 23 15.57 0.50 -12.90
C SER A 23 16.14 1.91 -13.04
N PHE A 24 15.50 2.89 -12.41
CA PHE A 24 16.08 4.22 -12.32
C PHE A 24 17.38 4.10 -11.50
N ASP A 25 18.53 4.27 -12.14
CA ASP A 25 19.84 4.35 -11.49
C ASP A 25 19.94 5.68 -10.71
N LEU A 26 19.22 5.72 -9.59
CA LEU A 26 19.18 6.87 -8.69
C LEU A 26 20.43 6.86 -7.82
N THR A 27 21.05 8.03 -7.66
CA THR A 27 22.14 8.22 -6.69
C THR A 27 21.62 8.07 -5.26
N ASP A 28 22.50 7.79 -4.31
CA ASP A 28 22.09 7.58 -2.91
C ASP A 28 21.42 8.82 -2.30
N VAL A 29 21.84 10.01 -2.71
CA VAL A 29 21.20 11.27 -2.32
C VAL A 29 19.77 11.36 -2.88
N GLN A 30 19.56 10.97 -4.14
CA GLN A 30 18.23 10.95 -4.75
C GLN A 30 17.32 9.92 -4.07
N LYS A 31 17.82 8.73 -3.75
CA LYS A 31 17.08 7.72 -2.97
C LYS A 31 16.67 8.27 -1.61
N LYS A 32 17.57 8.96 -0.91
CA LYS A 32 17.30 9.58 0.39
C LYS A 32 16.28 10.72 0.29
N LEU A 33 16.34 11.52 -0.78
CA LEU A 33 15.35 12.55 -1.04
C LEU A 33 13.97 11.96 -1.32
N LEU A 34 13.90 10.91 -2.15
CA LEU A 34 12.66 10.22 -2.52
C LEU A 34 12.05 9.43 -1.36
N SER A 35 12.87 8.94 -0.42
CA SER A 35 12.39 8.23 0.77
C SER A 35 11.76 9.16 1.82
N HIS A 36 12.02 10.47 1.73
CA HIS A 36 11.46 11.46 2.65
C HIS A 36 9.93 11.50 2.56
N PRO A 37 9.19 11.59 3.70
CA PRO A 37 7.73 11.59 3.71
C PRO A 37 7.09 12.67 2.83
N LEU A 38 7.69 13.87 2.81
CA LEU A 38 7.21 14.97 1.96
C LEU A 38 7.32 14.62 0.47
N SER A 39 8.42 13.99 0.06
CA SER A 39 8.62 13.60 -1.34
C SER A 39 7.61 12.54 -1.75
N LYS A 40 7.36 11.54 -0.90
CA LYS A 40 6.32 10.53 -1.12
C LYS A 40 4.93 11.18 -1.28
N PHE A 41 4.62 12.17 -0.44
CA PHE A 41 3.36 12.92 -0.54
C PHE A 41 3.25 13.70 -1.85
N VAL A 42 4.30 14.44 -2.25
CA VAL A 42 4.31 15.20 -3.51
C VAL A 42 4.17 14.29 -4.72
N ILE A 43 4.88 13.15 -4.74
CA ILE A 43 4.80 12.17 -5.83
C ILE A 43 3.39 11.58 -5.92
N LEU A 44 2.81 11.19 -4.79
CA LEU A 44 1.48 10.59 -4.76
C LEU A 44 0.40 11.60 -5.18
N PHE A 45 0.50 12.85 -4.71
CA PHE A 45 -0.36 13.94 -5.17
C PHE A 45 -0.23 14.16 -6.68
N ALA A 46 1.01 14.20 -7.20
CA ALA A 46 1.26 14.36 -8.62
C ALA A 46 0.65 13.22 -9.44
N MET A 47 0.72 11.98 -8.96
CA MET A 47 0.07 10.83 -9.61
C MET A 47 -1.45 11.04 -9.71
N PHE A 48 -2.12 11.42 -8.62
CA PHE A 48 -3.56 11.71 -8.66
C PHE A 48 -3.90 12.92 -9.53
N TYR A 49 -3.06 13.94 -9.56
CA TYR A 49 -3.25 15.12 -10.38
C TYR A 49 -3.11 14.84 -11.88
N VAL A 50 -2.13 14.01 -12.27
CA VAL A 50 -1.97 13.59 -13.67
C VAL A 50 -3.21 12.83 -14.14
N SER A 51 -3.79 11.98 -13.30
CA SER A 51 -4.98 11.19 -13.61
C SER A 51 -6.28 12.01 -13.64
N THR A 52 -6.49 12.90 -12.68
CA THR A 52 -7.76 13.63 -12.55
C THR A 52 -7.76 14.99 -13.27
N ARG A 53 -6.58 15.57 -13.51
CA ARG A 53 -6.39 16.94 -14.02
C ARG A 53 -7.13 18.01 -13.22
N SER A 54 -7.47 17.74 -11.96
CA SER A 54 -8.19 18.66 -11.08
C SER A 54 -7.60 18.65 -9.68
N LEU A 55 -7.25 19.84 -9.18
CA LEU A 55 -6.66 20.01 -7.86
C LEU A 55 -7.58 19.51 -6.74
N TYR A 56 -8.88 19.84 -6.81
CA TYR A 56 -9.87 19.44 -5.82
C TYR A 56 -9.97 17.91 -5.71
N TRP A 57 -10.17 17.22 -6.84
CA TRP A 57 -10.28 15.77 -6.87
C TRP A 57 -8.98 15.07 -6.45
N SER A 58 -7.83 15.64 -6.81
CA SER A 58 -6.53 15.10 -6.41
C SER A 58 -6.31 15.15 -4.90
N LEU A 59 -6.66 16.26 -4.27
CA LEU A 59 -6.58 16.42 -2.81
C LEU A 59 -7.56 15.49 -2.09
N LEU A 60 -8.79 15.35 -2.61
CA LEU A 60 -9.77 14.43 -2.06
C LEU A 60 -9.28 12.97 -2.13
N LEU A 61 -8.71 12.54 -3.25
CA LEU A 61 -8.11 11.21 -3.40
C LEU A 61 -6.92 11.00 -2.47
N LEU A 62 -6.10 12.02 -2.28
CA LEU A 62 -4.97 11.95 -1.37
C LEU A 62 -5.40 11.80 0.09
N LEU A 63 -6.45 12.52 0.50
CA LEU A 63 -7.07 12.37 1.81
C LEU A 63 -7.64 10.97 1.98
N PHE A 64 -8.38 10.48 0.98
CA PHE A 64 -8.95 9.15 0.99
C PHE A 64 -7.89 8.05 1.09
N TYR A 65 -6.80 8.17 0.32
CA TYR A 65 -5.63 7.31 0.43
C TYR A 65 -5.06 7.29 1.85
N PHE A 66 -4.93 8.46 2.48
CA PHE A 66 -4.40 8.55 3.84
C PHE A 66 -5.29 7.82 4.84
N ILE A 67 -6.61 8.02 4.77
CA ILE A 67 -7.58 7.32 5.62
C ILE A 67 -7.46 5.81 5.42
N LEU A 68 -7.45 5.34 4.17
CA LEU A 68 -7.33 3.92 3.87
C LEU A 68 -6.04 3.33 4.43
N ILE A 69 -4.88 3.88 4.07
CA ILE A 69 -3.60 3.23 4.38
C ILE A 69 -3.15 3.47 5.82
N LYS A 70 -3.43 4.64 6.41
CA LYS A 70 -2.96 4.97 7.77
C LYS A 70 -3.93 4.61 8.88
N MET A 71 -5.23 4.52 8.58
CA MET A 71 -6.24 4.20 9.59
C MET A 71 -6.88 2.84 9.36
N LEU A 72 -7.39 2.61 8.14
CA LEU A 72 -8.27 1.48 7.88
C LEU A 72 -7.48 0.19 7.63
N LEU A 73 -6.37 0.25 6.91
CA LEU A 73 -5.49 -0.88 6.57
C LEU A 73 -4.19 -0.84 7.37
N ASN A 74 -4.20 -0.23 8.56
CA ASN A 74 -3.04 -0.16 9.44
C ASN A 74 -3.34 -1.00 10.68
N GLU A 75 -2.72 -2.17 10.78
CA GLU A 75 -2.90 -3.15 11.87
C GLU A 75 -2.63 -2.59 13.27
N ALA A 76 -1.81 -1.53 13.38
CA ALA A 76 -1.54 -0.86 14.64
C ALA A 76 -2.60 0.20 15.02
N HIS A 77 -3.51 0.54 14.11
CA HIS A 77 -4.52 1.57 14.32
C HIS A 77 -5.82 0.98 14.90
N PRO A 78 -6.49 1.66 15.86
CA PRO A 78 -7.71 1.14 16.48
C PRO A 78 -8.90 0.97 15.52
N PHE A 79 -8.91 1.72 14.41
CA PHE A 79 -9.93 1.62 13.35
C PHE A 79 -9.53 0.69 12.19
N ASN A 80 -8.53 -0.17 12.39
CA ASN A 80 -8.15 -1.17 11.42
C ASN A 80 -9.33 -2.08 11.08
N VAL A 81 -9.53 -2.38 9.79
CA VAL A 81 -10.54 -3.30 9.29
C VAL A 81 -9.99 -4.67 8.91
N ILE A 82 -8.66 -4.87 8.98
CA ILE A 82 -8.05 -6.17 8.66
C ILE A 82 -8.48 -7.20 9.72
N PRO A 83 -9.02 -8.37 9.32
CA PRO A 83 -9.48 -9.38 10.26
C PRO A 83 -8.38 -9.87 11.21
N HIS A 84 -8.71 -9.98 12.50
CA HIS A 84 -7.77 -10.45 13.52
C HIS A 84 -7.24 -11.86 13.22
N SER A 85 -8.09 -12.77 12.72
CA SER A 85 -7.69 -14.13 12.35
C SER A 85 -6.59 -14.15 11.28
N PHE A 86 -6.68 -13.26 10.29
CA PHE A 86 -5.67 -13.12 9.24
C PHE A 86 -4.34 -12.57 9.79
N LEU A 87 -4.42 -11.58 10.68
CA LEU A 87 -3.22 -11.00 11.30
C LEU A 87 -2.48 -12.00 12.20
N VAL A 88 -3.22 -12.90 12.87
CA VAL A 88 -2.63 -13.95 13.69
C VAL A 88 -2.02 -15.07 12.84
N SER A 89 -2.71 -15.51 11.78
CA SER A 89 -2.19 -16.58 10.90
C SER A 89 -0.88 -16.19 10.22
N GLU A 90 -0.73 -14.91 9.89
CA GLU A 90 0.48 -14.37 9.27
C GLU A 90 1.54 -13.90 10.29
N GLY A 91 1.25 -13.98 11.59
CA GLY A 91 2.19 -13.61 12.66
C GLY A 91 2.41 -12.11 12.87
N TYR A 92 1.57 -11.25 12.28
CA TYR A 92 1.60 -9.80 12.53
C TYR A 92 1.06 -9.44 13.92
N LEU A 93 0.18 -10.26 14.47
CA LEU A 93 -0.26 -10.19 15.86
C LEU A 93 0.15 -11.48 16.58
N ASN A 94 0.83 -11.31 17.72
CA ASN A 94 1.14 -12.42 18.59
C ASN A 94 -0.05 -12.63 19.53
N ASP A 95 -0.87 -13.64 19.25
CA ASP A 95 -2.03 -13.99 20.06
C ASP A 95 -1.54 -14.65 21.37
N LYS A 96 -0.94 -13.84 22.25
CA LYS A 96 -0.82 -14.18 23.67
C LYS A 96 -2.12 -13.87 24.41
N LYS A 97 -3.27 -14.01 23.76
CA LYS A 97 -4.49 -14.35 24.49
C LYS A 97 -4.49 -15.86 24.63
N GLN A 98 -4.12 -16.33 25.82
CA GLN A 98 -4.49 -17.68 26.25
C GLN A 98 -5.98 -17.82 25.95
N ASN A 99 -6.34 -18.62 24.95
CA ASN A 99 -7.70 -19.10 24.81
C ASN A 99 -8.05 -19.69 26.18
N PRO A 100 -9.21 -19.37 26.79
CA PRO A 100 -9.55 -19.86 28.12
C PRO A 100 -9.35 -21.38 28.23
N SER A 101 -9.65 -22.14 27.17
CA SER A 101 -9.38 -23.56 27.06
C SER A 101 -7.92 -23.93 27.29
N ASP A 102 -6.98 -23.17 26.72
CA ASP A 102 -5.55 -23.45 26.77
C ASP A 102 -4.99 -23.17 28.17
N LEU A 103 -5.60 -22.22 28.89
CA LEU A 103 -5.32 -21.91 30.29
C LEU A 103 -5.75 -23.06 31.22
N TYR A 104 -6.91 -23.67 30.95
CA TYR A 104 -7.35 -24.87 31.67
C TYR A 104 -6.46 -26.08 31.38
N LEU A 105 -6.10 -26.33 30.12
CA LEU A 105 -5.24 -27.46 29.74
C LEU A 105 -3.85 -27.35 30.38
N ASN A 106 -3.28 -26.15 30.40
CA ASN A 106 -1.96 -25.93 31.01
C ASN A 106 -2.00 -26.12 32.54
N ASN A 107 -3.06 -25.67 33.21
CA ASN A 107 -3.23 -25.91 34.66
C ASN A 107 -3.41 -27.40 34.99
N ILE A 108 -4.06 -28.19 34.12
CA ILE A 108 -4.20 -29.64 34.30
C ILE A 108 -2.87 -30.37 34.07
N GLN A 109 -2.04 -29.92 33.13
CA GLN A 109 -0.74 -30.54 32.85
C GLN A 109 0.34 -30.26 33.92
N ASN A 110 0.18 -29.21 34.72
CA ASN A 110 1.12 -28.81 35.77
C ASN A 110 0.71 -29.30 37.18
N ILE A 111 -0.27 -30.21 37.29
CA ILE A 111 -0.66 -30.94 38.51
C ILE A 111 -0.16 -32.37 38.39
#